data_AF-A0A968YRN5-F1
#
_entry.id   AF-A0A968YRN5-F1
#
_cell.length_a   1.000
_cell.length_b   1.000
_cell.length_c   1.000
_cell.angle_alpha   90.00
_cell.angle_beta   90.00
_cell.angle_gamma   90.00
#
_symmetry.space_group_name_H-M   'P 1'
#
loop_
_entity.id
_entity.type
_entity.pdbx_description
1 polymer ?
#
loop_
_entity_poly.entity_id
_entity_poly.type
_entity_poly.pdbx_seq_one_letter_code
_entity_poly.pdbx_strand_id
1 'polypeptide(L)'
;MFSSKDLTIRADIAPFDSAQGAISSWLSGAEASGKLFPRNHLMSLMCTLSQIAEQAVAATADDPDGGLKIDELYRLLDVSGTQNKHIANRLNRDPNVYYFRPRESPLTGDEPIYGQFLSLAYGSHDPYALLQDYDNLALLEASILSDGGFVNPFTTFLIAFIDFRAVSYEITYRSRNNPVVLFNKQNQYDGSDSVREEYKERQLQWQR
;
A
#
# COMPACT_ATOMS: atom_id res chain seq x y z
N MET A 1 -13.85 16.59 -22.68
CA MET A 1 -14.08 15.20 -23.11
C MET A 1 -12.76 14.48 -22.86
N PHE A 2 -12.56 13.97 -21.66
CA PHE A 2 -11.30 13.34 -21.25
C PHE A 2 -11.43 11.83 -21.39
N SER A 3 -10.43 11.20 -22.00
CA SER A 3 -10.36 9.76 -22.23
C SER A 3 -10.16 9.04 -20.89
N SER A 4 -11.08 8.14 -20.51
CA SER A 4 -10.91 7.25 -19.36
C SER A 4 -9.76 6.28 -19.65
N LYS A 5 -8.60 6.53 -19.06
CA LYS A 5 -7.55 5.51 -18.95
C LYS A 5 -7.72 4.83 -17.60
N ASP A 6 -7.75 3.51 -17.61
CA ASP A 6 -7.81 2.70 -16.39
C ASP A 6 -6.63 3.05 -15.50
N LEU A 7 -6.92 3.62 -14.32
CA LEU A 7 -5.97 3.80 -13.22
C LEU A 7 -5.71 2.43 -12.59
N THR A 8 -5.02 1.58 -13.34
CA THR A 8 -4.34 0.42 -12.79
C THR A 8 -2.99 0.91 -12.28
N ILE A 9 -2.66 0.64 -11.02
CA ILE A 9 -1.29 0.82 -10.51
C ILE A 9 -0.41 -0.20 -11.27
N ARG A 10 0.14 0.22 -12.40
CA ARG A 10 1.07 -0.58 -13.21
C ARG A 10 2.47 -0.25 -12.74
N ALA A 11 2.99 -1.08 -11.85
CA ALA A 11 4.39 -1.01 -11.51
C ALA A 11 5.17 -1.78 -12.59
N ASP A 12 5.49 -1.11 -13.71
CA ASP A 12 6.50 -1.60 -14.66
C ASP A 12 7.89 -1.46 -13.99
N ILE A 13 8.13 -2.28 -12.97
CA ILE A 13 9.43 -2.35 -12.29
C ILE A 13 10.34 -3.20 -13.16
N ALA A 14 11.42 -2.60 -13.66
CA ALA A 14 12.46 -3.33 -14.39
C ALA A 14 12.88 -4.58 -13.61
N PRO A 15 12.98 -5.76 -14.25
CA PRO A 15 13.31 -6.99 -13.55
C PRO A 15 14.71 -6.90 -12.96
N PHE A 16 14.79 -6.94 -11.62
CA PHE A 16 16.04 -7.22 -10.92
C PHE A 16 16.29 -8.73 -11.03
N ASP A 17 16.97 -9.12 -12.11
CA ASP A 17 17.31 -10.50 -12.45
C ASP A 17 18.16 -11.16 -11.33
N SER A 18 17.54 -12.03 -10.53
CA SER A 18 18.17 -13.14 -9.79
C SER A 18 17.28 -13.81 -8.73
N ALA A 19 16.08 -13.29 -8.41
CA ALA A 19 15.24 -13.83 -7.32
C ALA A 19 13.89 -14.46 -7.74
N GLN A 20 13.45 -14.31 -9.00
CA GLN A 20 12.11 -14.74 -9.43
C GLN A 20 11.89 -16.27 -9.37
N GLY A 21 12.96 -17.07 -9.51
CA GLY A 21 12.87 -18.53 -9.38
C GLY A 21 12.62 -19.03 -7.95
N ALA A 22 12.95 -18.25 -6.92
CA ALA A 22 12.84 -18.67 -5.53
C ALA A 22 11.42 -18.45 -4.97
N ILE A 23 10.73 -17.39 -5.39
CA ILE A 23 9.44 -16.97 -4.82
C ILE A 23 8.29 -17.91 -5.27
N SER A 24 8.28 -18.33 -6.54
CA SER A 24 7.25 -19.25 -7.07
C SER A 24 7.33 -20.65 -6.44
N SER A 25 8.52 -21.09 -6.02
CA SER A 25 8.70 -22.37 -5.32
C SER A 25 8.27 -22.31 -3.85
N TRP A 26 8.24 -21.13 -3.24
CA TRP A 26 7.95 -20.94 -1.82
C TRP A 26 6.45 -20.84 -1.52
N LEU A 27 5.69 -20.18 -2.39
CA LEU A 27 4.24 -20.00 -2.20
C LEU A 27 3.46 -21.33 -2.33
N SER A 28 3.92 -22.27 -3.16
CA SER A 28 3.25 -23.56 -3.34
C SER A 28 3.54 -24.60 -2.24
N GLY A 29 4.56 -24.37 -1.40
CA GLY A 29 4.99 -25.33 -0.36
C GLY A 29 4.50 -25.01 1.06
N ALA A 30 4.19 -23.75 1.34
CA ALA A 30 3.86 -23.28 2.69
C ALA A 30 2.44 -23.64 3.15
N GLU A 31 1.48 -23.81 2.23
CA GLU A 31 0.09 -24.16 2.57
C GLU A 31 -0.08 -25.59 3.12
N ALA A 32 0.89 -26.49 2.91
CA ALA A 32 0.70 -27.92 3.17
C ALA A 32 1.18 -28.43 4.55
N SER A 33 1.94 -27.67 5.34
CA SER A 33 2.69 -28.28 6.46
C SER A 33 2.46 -27.77 7.88
N GLY A 34 1.74 -26.66 8.10
CA GLY A 34 1.44 -26.18 9.47
C GLY A 34 2.67 -26.00 10.38
N LYS A 35 3.88 -25.93 9.80
CA LYS A 35 5.12 -25.79 10.56
C LYS A 35 5.33 -24.32 10.91
N LEU A 36 5.22 -24.01 12.20
CA LEU A 36 5.76 -22.80 12.79
C LEU A 36 7.21 -22.63 12.35
N PHE A 37 7.47 -21.61 11.53
CA PHE A 37 8.81 -21.25 11.10
C PHE A 37 9.66 -20.90 12.33
N PRO A 38 10.90 -21.43 12.43
CA PRO A 38 11.77 -21.13 13.56
C PRO A 38 12.08 -19.63 13.62
N ARG A 39 11.80 -19.00 14.77
CA ARG A 39 11.99 -17.57 15.10
C ARG A 39 13.37 -17.00 14.76
N ASN A 40 14.38 -17.83 14.52
CA ASN A 40 15.78 -17.42 14.33
C ASN A 40 16.17 -17.15 12.87
N HIS A 41 15.25 -17.29 11.91
CA HIS A 41 15.45 -16.82 10.53
C HIS A 41 14.82 -15.45 10.24
N LEU A 42 14.28 -14.79 11.27
CA LEU A 42 14.07 -13.34 11.29
C LEU A 42 15.42 -12.62 11.47
N MET A 43 16.43 -12.94 10.63
CA MET A 43 17.41 -11.91 10.31
C MET A 43 16.59 -10.83 9.65
N SER A 44 16.37 -9.75 10.39
CA SER A 44 15.44 -8.69 10.07
C SER A 44 15.52 -8.37 8.59
N LEU A 45 14.52 -8.82 7.83
CA LEU A 45 14.29 -8.29 6.49
C LEU A 45 14.27 -6.78 6.70
N MET A 46 15.22 -6.09 6.07
CA MET A 46 15.43 -4.67 6.20
C MET A 46 15.71 -4.09 4.83
N CYS A 47 15.07 -2.97 4.53
CA CYS A 47 15.44 -2.07 3.44
C CYS A 47 15.57 -0.64 4.00
N THR A 48 15.98 0.32 3.18
CA THR A 48 15.94 1.74 3.54
C THR A 48 14.61 2.35 3.14
N LEU A 49 14.21 3.42 3.83
CA LEU A 49 13.02 4.18 3.46
C LEU A 49 13.10 4.71 2.02
N SER A 50 14.29 5.11 1.55
CA SER A 50 14.49 5.54 0.17
C SER A 50 14.09 4.48 -0.86
N GLN A 51 14.40 3.21 -0.61
CA GLN A 51 14.02 2.11 -1.49
C GLN A 51 12.49 1.92 -1.56
N ILE A 52 11.79 2.13 -0.44
CA ILE A 52 10.31 2.10 -0.41
C ILE A 52 9.73 3.32 -1.13
N ALA A 53 10.27 4.50 -0.87
CA ALA A 53 9.79 5.75 -1.46
C ALA A 53 9.96 5.78 -2.98
N GLU A 54 11.12 5.37 -3.49
CA GLU A 54 11.38 5.28 -4.94
C GLU A 54 10.37 4.38 -5.65
N GLN A 55 10.08 3.22 -5.07
CA GLN A 55 9.08 2.29 -5.62
C GLN A 55 7.66 2.85 -5.56
N ALA A 56 7.28 3.55 -4.48
CA ALA A 56 5.97 4.19 -4.37
C ALA A 56 5.78 5.32 -5.39
N VAL A 57 6.82 6.13 -5.61
CA VAL A 57 6.82 7.17 -6.63
C VAL A 57 6.70 6.56 -8.03
N ALA A 58 7.48 5.50 -8.32
CA ALA A 58 7.38 4.79 -9.59
C ALA A 58 5.98 4.21 -9.83
N ALA A 59 5.37 3.60 -8.81
CA ALA A 59 4.03 3.00 -8.90
C ALA A 59 2.90 4.03 -9.16
N THR A 60 3.15 5.32 -8.92
CA THR A 60 2.16 6.39 -9.07
C THR A 60 2.51 7.38 -10.18
N ALA A 61 3.59 7.12 -10.94
CA ALA A 61 4.11 8.05 -11.94
C ALA A 61 3.15 8.33 -13.11
N ASP A 62 2.27 7.38 -13.41
CA ASP A 62 1.29 7.46 -14.50
C ASP A 62 -0.03 8.13 -14.10
N ASP A 63 -0.17 8.60 -12.85
CA ASP A 63 -1.38 9.27 -12.38
C ASP A 63 -1.55 10.64 -13.09
N PRO A 64 -2.71 10.89 -13.73
CA PRO A 64 -2.93 12.11 -14.50
C PRO A 64 -2.98 13.39 -13.65
N ASP A 65 -3.32 13.29 -12.37
CA ASP A 65 -3.38 14.40 -11.42
C ASP A 65 -2.03 14.61 -10.69
N GLY A 66 -1.05 13.76 -10.99
CA GLY A 66 0.31 13.80 -10.48
C GLY A 66 0.58 12.71 -9.46
N GLY A 67 1.69 11.99 -9.65
CA GLY A 67 2.15 10.96 -8.73
C GLY A 67 2.70 11.49 -7.41
N LEU A 68 3.01 10.55 -6.52
CA LEU A 68 3.64 10.82 -5.23
C LEU A 68 5.04 11.43 -5.42
N LYS A 69 5.48 12.28 -4.48
CA LYS A 69 6.84 12.83 -4.45
C LYS A 69 7.61 12.38 -3.21
N ILE A 70 8.91 12.17 -3.37
CA ILE A 70 9.78 11.69 -2.28
C ILE A 70 9.85 12.69 -1.12
N ASP A 71 10.00 13.99 -1.42
CA ASP A 71 10.10 15.04 -0.43
C ASP A 71 8.81 15.18 0.40
N GLU A 72 7.67 15.04 -0.25
CA GLU A 72 6.35 14.98 0.39
C GLU A 72 6.22 13.75 1.30
N LEU A 73 6.61 12.57 0.80
CA LEU A 73 6.61 11.34 1.59
C LEU A 73 7.47 11.51 2.85
N TYR A 74 8.72 11.96 2.73
CA TYR A 74 9.62 12.13 3.89
C TYR A 74 9.12 13.15 4.91
N ARG A 75 8.35 14.16 4.45
CA ARG A 75 7.75 15.17 5.32
C ARG A 75 6.50 14.65 6.03
N LEU A 76 5.66 13.86 5.36
CA LEU A 76 4.36 13.45 5.88
C LEU A 76 4.36 12.08 6.56
N LEU A 77 5.33 11.22 6.25
CA LEU A 77 5.30 9.82 6.66
C LEU A 77 5.16 9.66 8.17
N ASP A 78 4.15 8.92 8.55
CA ASP A 78 3.98 8.33 9.86
C ASP A 78 3.89 6.80 9.73
N VAL A 79 3.87 6.12 10.87
CA VAL A 79 3.83 4.66 10.92
C VAL A 79 2.74 4.14 11.84
N SER A 80 2.15 3.04 11.43
CA SER A 80 1.28 2.18 12.24
C SER A 80 1.87 0.78 12.30
N GLY A 81 1.53 0.02 13.34
CA GLY A 81 2.11 -1.30 13.60
C GLY A 81 3.23 -1.27 14.63
N THR A 82 4.06 -2.31 14.65
CA THR A 82 5.03 -2.52 15.73
C THR A 82 6.48 -2.47 15.29
N GLN A 83 6.75 -2.83 14.03
CA GLN A 83 8.12 -3.03 13.56
C GLN A 83 8.80 -1.70 13.20
N ASN A 84 8.03 -0.68 12.80
CA ASN A 84 8.58 0.60 12.34
C ASN A 84 8.39 1.75 13.34
N LYS A 85 8.07 1.48 14.61
CA LYS A 85 7.78 2.50 15.63
C LYS A 85 8.93 3.49 15.88
N HIS A 86 10.17 3.11 15.58
CA HIS A 86 11.35 3.96 15.74
C HIS A 86 11.33 5.20 14.84
N ILE A 87 10.65 5.13 13.70
CA ILE A 87 10.46 6.28 12.80
C ILE A 87 9.10 6.95 12.98
N ALA A 88 8.31 6.67 14.01
CA ALA A 88 7.00 7.32 14.20
C ALA A 88 7.07 8.85 14.29
N ASN A 89 6.08 9.55 13.70
CA ASN A 89 5.96 10.99 13.86
C ASN A 89 5.28 11.32 15.20
N ARG A 90 6.05 11.85 16.15
CA ARG A 90 5.56 12.15 17.51
C ARG A 90 4.44 13.19 17.53
N LEU A 91 4.36 14.06 16.52
CA LEU A 91 3.32 15.09 16.42
C LEU A 91 1.92 14.49 16.23
N ASN A 92 1.85 13.27 15.69
CA ASN A 92 0.61 12.53 15.43
C ASN A 92 0.25 11.59 16.59
N ARG A 93 0.82 11.80 17.78
CA ARG A 93 0.51 11.03 19.00
C ARG A 93 -0.28 11.85 20.03
N ASP A 94 -0.56 13.12 19.73
CA ASP A 94 -1.42 13.96 20.54
C ASP A 94 -2.88 13.50 20.38
N PRO A 95 -3.55 13.03 21.45
CA PRO A 95 -4.92 12.54 21.38
C PRO A 95 -5.95 13.65 21.08
N ASN A 96 -5.56 14.91 21.12
CA ASN A 96 -6.44 16.04 20.82
C ASN A 96 -6.35 16.47 19.34
N VAL A 97 -5.60 15.72 18.52
CA VAL A 97 -5.33 16.05 17.12
C VAL A 97 -5.86 14.93 16.24
N TYR A 98 -6.76 15.29 15.32
CA TYR A 98 -7.49 14.34 14.47
C TYR A 98 -7.06 14.39 12.99
N TYR A 99 -5.93 15.01 12.70
CA TYR A 99 -5.35 15.14 11.35
C TYR A 99 -3.86 14.83 11.39
N PHE A 100 -3.28 14.48 10.24
CA PHE A 100 -1.84 14.23 10.13
C PHE A 100 -1.06 15.54 10.11
N ARG A 101 -0.06 15.66 10.96
CA ARG A 101 0.87 16.78 10.98
C ARG A 101 2.13 16.43 10.20
N PRO A 102 2.61 17.31 9.31
CA PRO A 102 3.93 17.16 8.73
C PRO A 102 4.99 17.21 9.83
N ARG A 103 6.10 16.50 9.61
CA ARG A 103 7.26 16.56 10.50
C ARG A 103 7.88 17.96 10.50
N GLU A 104 8.40 18.35 11.66
CA GLU A 104 9.27 19.54 11.77
C GLU A 104 10.61 19.32 11.06
N SER A 105 11.14 18.10 11.14
CA SER A 105 12.33 17.65 10.42
C SER A 105 11.96 16.44 9.56
N PRO A 106 11.99 16.56 8.22
CA PRO A 106 11.75 15.44 7.33
C PRO A 106 12.70 14.26 7.60
N LEU A 107 12.27 13.06 7.21
CA LEU A 107 13.12 11.88 7.19
C LEU A 107 14.23 12.03 6.13
N THR A 108 15.35 11.33 6.32
CA THR A 108 16.49 11.41 5.38
C THR A 108 16.36 10.41 4.23
N GLY A 109 15.62 9.33 4.44
CA GLY A 109 15.53 8.18 3.54
C GLY A 109 16.46 7.02 3.94
N ASP A 110 17.41 7.24 4.84
CA ASP A 110 18.34 6.21 5.32
C ASP A 110 17.75 5.37 6.45
N GLU A 111 16.56 5.74 6.93
CA GLU A 111 15.94 5.04 8.04
C GLU A 111 15.63 3.58 7.67
N PRO A 112 15.94 2.62 8.55
CA PRO A 112 15.66 1.23 8.28
C PRO A 112 14.15 0.97 8.35
N ILE A 113 13.63 0.24 7.36
CA ILE A 113 12.26 -0.25 7.30
C ILE A 113 12.26 -1.76 7.50
N TYR A 114 11.36 -2.22 8.35
CA TYR A 114 11.23 -3.61 8.77
C TYR A 114 9.84 -4.16 8.44
N GLY A 115 9.77 -5.47 8.21
CA GLY A 115 8.53 -6.19 7.96
C GLY A 115 8.41 -6.69 6.53
N GLN A 116 7.88 -7.91 6.38
CA GLN A 116 7.73 -8.56 5.08
C GLN A 116 6.51 -8.07 4.30
N PHE A 117 5.42 -7.79 5.00
CA PHE A 117 4.15 -7.33 4.42
C PHE A 117 3.90 -5.91 4.88
N LEU A 118 3.91 -4.97 3.94
CA LEU A 118 3.75 -3.54 4.23
C LEU A 118 2.68 -2.94 3.32
N SER A 119 2.06 -1.86 3.78
CA SER A 119 1.30 -0.95 2.93
C SER A 119 1.73 0.48 3.17
N LEU A 120 1.80 1.27 2.10
CA LEU A 120 1.93 2.72 2.16
C LEU A 120 0.64 3.35 1.66
N ALA A 121 -0.14 3.95 2.55
CA ALA A 121 -1.31 4.73 2.21
C ALA A 121 -0.94 6.21 2.07
N TYR A 122 -1.48 6.87 1.05
CA TYR A 122 -1.34 8.30 0.83
C TYR A 122 -2.70 8.91 0.49
N GLY A 123 -3.05 10.04 1.10
CA GLY A 123 -4.24 10.82 0.77
C GLY A 123 -3.86 12.26 0.44
N SER A 124 -4.34 12.79 -0.69
CA SER A 124 -4.03 14.13 -1.17
C SER A 124 -4.97 15.24 -0.65
N HIS A 125 -6.21 14.88 -0.29
CA HIS A 125 -7.21 15.85 0.17
C HIS A 125 -6.87 16.45 1.54
N ASP A 126 -6.49 15.60 2.49
CA ASP A 126 -5.86 15.99 3.76
C ASP A 126 -4.51 15.28 3.82
N PRO A 127 -3.42 15.93 3.35
CA PRO A 127 -2.15 15.27 3.07
C PRO A 127 -1.63 14.39 4.21
N TYR A 128 -1.57 13.08 3.96
CA TYR A 128 -0.95 12.12 4.87
C TYR A 128 -0.18 11.06 4.10
N ALA A 129 0.84 10.49 4.75
CA ALA A 129 1.48 9.26 4.32
C ALA A 129 1.60 8.32 5.53
N LEU A 130 1.12 7.08 5.40
CA LEU A 130 1.11 6.10 6.47
C LEU A 130 1.72 4.79 6.00
N LEU A 131 2.85 4.40 6.58
CA LEU A 131 3.42 3.07 6.42
C LEU A 131 2.90 2.16 7.52
N GLN A 132 2.35 1.01 7.15
CA GLN A 132 1.84 0.02 8.11
C GLN A 132 2.48 -1.34 7.86
N ASP A 133 2.93 -1.98 8.94
CA ASP A 133 3.41 -3.37 8.93
C ASP A 133 2.33 -4.39 9.33
N TYR A 134 2.35 -5.55 8.69
CA TYR A 134 1.43 -6.67 8.92
C TYR A 134 2.18 -7.97 9.21
N ASP A 135 1.61 -8.81 10.07
CA ASP A 135 2.22 -10.09 10.46
C ASP A 135 2.22 -11.12 9.32
N ASN A 136 1.27 -11.01 8.38
CA ASN A 136 1.11 -11.94 7.27
C ASN A 136 0.34 -11.31 6.10
N LEU A 137 0.36 -12.00 4.96
CA LEU A 137 -0.31 -11.59 3.73
C LEU A 137 -1.82 -11.37 3.91
N ALA A 138 -2.50 -12.26 4.64
CA ALA A 138 -3.95 -12.16 4.83
C ALA A 138 -4.38 -10.89 5.58
N LEU A 139 -3.56 -10.41 6.54
CA LEU A 139 -3.81 -9.14 7.23
C LEU A 139 -3.57 -7.92 6.32
N LEU A 140 -2.56 -7.97 5.44
CA LEU A 140 -2.34 -6.95 4.42
C LEU A 140 -3.55 -6.88 3.46
N GLU A 141 -4.00 -8.02 2.94
CA GLU A 141 -5.18 -8.12 2.06
C GLU A 141 -6.44 -7.58 2.73
N ALA A 142 -6.70 -8.00 3.98
CA ALA A 142 -7.84 -7.51 4.76
C ALA A 142 -7.79 -5.99 4.96
N SER A 143 -6.61 -5.41 5.17
CA SER A 143 -6.43 -3.97 5.31
C SER A 143 -6.72 -3.23 4.00
N ILE A 144 -6.18 -3.72 2.87
CA ILE A 144 -6.43 -3.15 1.54
C ILE A 144 -7.92 -3.13 1.21
N LEU A 145 -8.62 -4.23 1.52
CA LEU A 145 -10.05 -4.39 1.25
C LEU A 145 -10.96 -3.70 2.28
N SER A 146 -10.42 -3.21 3.40
CA SER A 146 -11.22 -2.56 4.45
C SER A 146 -11.81 -1.22 3.99
N ASP A 147 -12.79 -0.70 4.73
CA ASP A 147 -13.35 0.64 4.48
C ASP A 147 -12.34 1.78 4.68
N GLY A 148 -11.27 1.52 5.45
CA GLY A 148 -10.13 2.42 5.59
C GLY A 148 -9.05 2.22 4.53
N GLY A 149 -9.16 1.17 3.71
CA GLY A 149 -8.19 0.76 2.70
C GLY A 149 -8.30 1.53 1.39
N PHE A 150 -8.12 0.85 0.25
CA PHE A 150 -8.03 1.52 -1.06
C PHE A 150 -9.37 2.06 -1.55
N VAL A 151 -10.48 1.45 -1.12
CA VAL A 151 -11.84 1.91 -1.46
C VAL A 151 -12.27 3.12 -0.64
N ASN A 152 -11.49 3.55 0.35
CA ASN A 152 -11.74 4.78 1.09
C ASN A 152 -11.60 6.00 0.13
N PRO A 153 -12.62 6.86 -0.01
CA PRO A 153 -12.53 8.03 -0.88
C PRO A 153 -11.37 8.99 -0.53
N PHE A 154 -10.87 8.99 0.71
CA PHE A 154 -9.76 9.86 1.11
C PHE A 154 -8.38 9.25 0.86
N THR A 155 -8.29 7.96 0.55
CA THR A 155 -7.02 7.30 0.19
C THR A 155 -6.80 7.46 -1.31
N THR A 156 -5.84 8.29 -1.71
CA THR A 156 -5.47 8.53 -3.13
C THR A 156 -4.68 7.35 -3.68
N PHE A 157 -3.63 6.95 -2.98
CA PHE A 157 -2.81 5.80 -3.33
C PHE A 157 -2.73 4.83 -2.17
N LEU A 158 -2.73 3.54 -2.47
CA LEU A 158 -2.37 2.49 -1.52
C LEU A 158 -1.41 1.54 -2.23
N ILE A 159 -0.15 1.55 -1.81
CA ILE A 159 0.89 0.71 -2.39
C ILE A 159 1.14 -0.45 -1.42
N ALA A 160 1.07 -1.68 -1.92
CA ALA A 160 1.40 -2.87 -1.16
C ALA A 160 2.85 -3.28 -1.44
N PHE A 161 3.57 -3.71 -0.40
CA PHE A 161 4.91 -4.27 -0.54
C PHE A 161 4.97 -5.68 0.06
N ILE A 162 5.56 -6.61 -0.68
CA ILE A 162 5.86 -7.97 -0.24
C ILE A 162 7.36 -8.17 -0.41
N ASP A 163 8.06 -8.53 0.67
CA ASP A 163 9.53 -8.64 0.68
C ASP A 163 10.22 -7.36 0.16
N PHE A 164 9.70 -6.19 0.57
CA PHE A 164 10.10 -4.83 0.15
C PHE A 164 9.96 -4.52 -1.34
N ARG A 165 9.22 -5.33 -2.08
CA ARG A 165 8.90 -5.07 -3.49
C ARG A 165 7.49 -4.57 -3.59
N ALA A 166 7.29 -3.43 -4.25
CA ALA A 166 5.96 -2.96 -4.60
C ALA A 166 5.28 -4.00 -5.50
N VAL A 167 4.06 -4.39 -5.14
CA VAL A 167 3.26 -5.38 -5.86
C VAL A 167 1.95 -4.74 -6.31
N SER A 168 1.61 -4.95 -7.58
CA SER A 168 0.35 -4.51 -8.16
C SER A 168 -0.79 -5.46 -7.78
N TYR A 169 -1.98 -4.90 -7.60
CA TYR A 169 -3.19 -5.67 -7.33
C TYR A 169 -4.40 -5.01 -7.99
N GLU A 170 -5.44 -5.81 -8.19
CA GLU A 170 -6.76 -5.38 -8.62
C GLU A 170 -7.77 -5.70 -7.53
N ILE A 171 -8.81 -4.87 -7.41
CA ILE A 171 -9.94 -5.12 -6.52
C ILE A 171 -11.18 -5.30 -7.38
N THR A 172 -11.91 -6.37 -7.17
CA THR A 172 -13.26 -6.53 -7.70
C THR A 172 -14.28 -6.44 -6.56
N TYR A 173 -15.51 -6.07 -6.87
CA TYR A 173 -16.60 -6.05 -5.91
C TYR A 173 -17.93 -6.35 -6.60
N ARG A 174 -18.92 -6.81 -5.82
CA ARG A 174 -20.31 -6.93 -6.26
C ARG A 174 -20.98 -5.56 -6.16
N SER A 175 -21.26 -4.96 -7.30
CA SER A 175 -21.96 -3.67 -7.36
C SER A 175 -23.43 -3.79 -6.94
N ARG A 176 -24.08 -2.66 -6.71
CA ARG A 176 -25.50 -2.60 -6.34
C ARG A 176 -26.43 -3.36 -7.29
N ASN A 177 -26.13 -3.39 -8.58
CA ASN A 177 -26.95 -4.06 -9.58
C ASN A 177 -26.69 -5.58 -9.64
N ASN A 178 -25.86 -6.09 -8.73
CA ASN A 178 -25.42 -7.48 -8.59
C ASN A 178 -24.32 -8.01 -9.54
N PRO A 179 -23.80 -7.31 -10.58
CA PRO A 179 -22.62 -7.81 -11.29
C PRO A 179 -21.36 -7.59 -10.44
N VAL A 180 -20.41 -8.50 -10.59
CA VAL A 180 -19.03 -8.32 -10.13
C VAL A 180 -18.30 -7.45 -11.14
N VAL A 181 -17.69 -6.37 -10.68
CA VAL A 181 -16.99 -5.39 -11.51
C VAL A 181 -15.63 -5.05 -10.92
N LEU A 182 -14.72 -4.57 -11.78
CA LEU A 182 -13.43 -4.05 -11.36
C LEU A 182 -13.62 -2.69 -10.68
N PHE A 183 -13.01 -2.50 -9.53
CA PHE A 183 -12.94 -1.21 -8.85
C PHE A 183 -12.00 -0.28 -9.61
N ASN A 184 -12.48 0.93 -9.94
CA ASN A 184 -11.67 1.97 -10.55
C ASN A 184 -11.74 3.22 -9.68
N LYS A 185 -10.58 3.66 -9.19
CA LYS A 185 -10.48 4.79 -8.27
C LYS A 185 -11.00 6.09 -8.89
N GLN A 186 -10.83 6.27 -10.20
CA GLN A 186 -11.33 7.46 -10.91
C GLN A 186 -12.85 7.54 -10.91
N ASN A 187 -13.54 6.40 -11.04
CA ASN A 187 -15.01 6.34 -11.00
C ASN A 187 -15.57 6.80 -9.64
N GLN A 188 -14.81 6.54 -8.58
CA GLN A 188 -15.16 7.02 -7.24
C GLN A 188 -14.99 8.55 -7.14
N TYR A 189 -14.02 9.14 -7.82
CA TYR A 189 -13.76 10.59 -7.80
C TYR A 189 -14.64 11.41 -8.74
N ASP A 190 -14.96 10.88 -9.92
CA ASP A 190 -15.82 11.57 -10.87
C ASP A 190 -17.32 11.38 -10.56
N GLY A 191 -17.65 10.54 -9.58
CA GLY A 191 -19.02 10.23 -9.16
C GLY A 191 -19.77 9.31 -10.11
N SER A 192 -19.06 8.64 -11.04
CA SER A 192 -19.61 7.57 -11.88
C SER A 192 -20.03 6.37 -11.04
N ASP A 193 -19.29 6.09 -9.96
CA ASP A 193 -19.77 5.21 -8.91
C ASP A 193 -20.87 5.95 -8.14
N SER A 194 -22.00 5.26 -7.91
CA SER A 194 -23.09 5.90 -7.15
C SER A 194 -22.54 6.34 -5.79
N VAL A 195 -22.89 7.54 -5.33
CA VAL A 195 -22.51 8.11 -4.01
C VAL A 195 -22.85 7.17 -2.82
N ARG A 196 -23.62 6.12 -3.07
CA ARG A 196 -24.05 5.12 -2.10
C ARG A 196 -23.55 3.70 -2.44
N GLU A 197 -22.55 3.54 -3.30
CA GLU A 197 -21.97 2.22 -3.59
C GLU A 197 -21.33 1.67 -2.30
N GLU A 198 -21.69 0.45 -1.94
CA GLU A 198 -21.27 -0.17 -0.68
C GLU A 198 -20.03 -1.04 -0.87
N TYR A 199 -19.64 -1.28 -2.14
CA TYR A 199 -18.52 -2.13 -2.55
C TYR A 199 -18.58 -3.49 -1.83
N LYS A 200 -19.66 -4.27 -2.00
CA LYS A 200 -19.84 -5.54 -1.30
C LYS A 200 -18.94 -6.65 -1.86
N GLU A 201 -18.67 -7.67 -1.05
CA GLU A 201 -17.94 -8.88 -1.47
C GLU A 201 -16.63 -8.56 -2.21
N ARG A 202 -15.85 -7.64 -1.65
CA ARG A 202 -14.59 -7.21 -2.25
C ARG A 202 -13.61 -8.39 -2.31
N GLN A 203 -12.92 -8.52 -3.43
CA GLN A 203 -11.88 -9.52 -3.63
C GLN A 203 -10.63 -8.85 -4.19
N LEU A 204 -9.47 -9.26 -3.67
CA LEU A 204 -8.18 -8.79 -4.14
C LEU A 204 -7.55 -9.83 -5.05
N GLN A 205 -6.97 -9.40 -6.15
CA GLN A 205 -6.16 -10.23 -7.04
C GLN A 205 -4.79 -9.59 -7.25
N TRP A 206 -3.74 -10.27 -6.80
CA TRP A 206 -2.35 -9.87 -7.07
C TRP A 206 -2.03 -10.05 -8.56
N GLN A 207 -1.37 -9.04 -9.15
CA GLN A 207 -0.90 -9.09 -10.54
C GLN A 207 0.50 -9.73 -10.58
N ARG A 208 0.76 -10.54 -11.61
CA ARG A 208 2.02 -11.28 -11.79
C ARG A 208 2.99 -10.54 -12.70
#